data_AF-A0A2G9XN10-F1
#
_entry.id   AF-A0A2G9XN10-F1
#
_cell.length_a   1.000
_cell.length_b   1.000
_cell.length_c   1.000
_cell.angle_alpha   90.00
_cell.angle_beta   90.00
_cell.angle_gamma   90.00
#
_symmetry.space_group_name_H-M   'P 1'
#
loop_
_entity.id
_entity.type
_entity.pdbx_description
1 polymer ?
#
loop_
_entity_poly.entity_id
_entity_poly.type
_entity_poly.pdbx_seq_one_letter_code
_entity_poly.pdbx_strand_id
1 'polypeptide(L)'
;GEAKKLIDEVYEKLRSDGEIVEKIAPLVLKEKYLAGTGCVHTEKLYQACLRTPGETRPISRSVMEQGIGEGVAVGLFGLGELESDKLVCRYFKERPPSLAFAGDEIIVAEAICREQRRPQWQVPPGDGTYGKVGEGETGREPEKAEEKKPPSILPKGM
;
A
#
# COMPACT_ATOMS: atom_id res chain seq x y z
N GLY A 1 12.53 1.25 -46.61
CA GLY A 1 11.97 -0.07 -46.94
C GLY A 1 10.58 -0.15 -46.36
N GLU A 2 9.62 -0.60 -47.16
CA GLU A 2 8.18 -0.50 -46.87
C GLU A 2 7.76 -1.28 -45.62
N ALA A 3 8.42 -2.41 -45.34
CA ALA A 3 8.22 -3.20 -44.13
C ALA A 3 8.41 -2.42 -42.81
N LYS A 4 9.28 -1.39 -42.77
CA LYS A 4 9.41 -0.55 -41.56
C LYS A 4 8.15 0.27 -41.30
N LYS A 5 7.61 0.93 -42.33
CA LYS A 5 6.37 1.72 -42.22
C LYS A 5 5.21 0.88 -41.70
N LEU A 6 5.05 -0.34 -42.22
CA LEU A 6 3.98 -1.24 -41.79
C LEU A 6 4.10 -1.64 -40.30
N ILE A 7 5.33 -1.84 -39.80
CA ILE A 7 5.59 -2.13 -38.39
C ILE A 7 5.28 -0.90 -37.52
N ASP A 8 5.74 0.28 -37.94
CA ASP A 8 5.51 1.54 -37.23
C ASP A 8 4.01 1.87 -37.15
N GLU A 9 3.27 1.74 -38.26
CA GLU A 9 1.81 1.96 -38.33
C GLU A 9 1.02 0.99 -37.42
N VAL A 10 1.42 -0.28 -37.37
CA VAL A 10 0.79 -1.26 -36.46
C VAL A 10 1.10 -0.94 -34.98
N TYR A 11 2.34 -0.53 -34.67
CA TYR A 11 2.74 -0.17 -33.31
C TYR A 11 1.99 1.07 -32.81
N GLU A 12 1.95 2.15 -33.61
CA GLU A 12 1.22 3.38 -33.28
C GLU A 12 -0.28 3.12 -33.10
N LYS A 13 -0.86 2.23 -33.91
CA LYS A 13 -2.27 1.83 -33.76
C LYS A 13 -2.50 1.08 -32.45
N LEU A 14 -1.70 0.06 -32.12
CA LEU A 14 -1.83 -0.68 -30.87
C LEU A 14 -1.66 0.22 -29.63
N ARG A 15 -0.75 1.21 -29.69
CA ARG A 15 -0.59 2.24 -28.65
C ARG A 15 -1.84 3.11 -28.54
N SER A 16 -2.35 3.61 -29.67
CA SER A 16 -3.50 4.54 -29.73
C SER A 16 -4.82 3.89 -29.32
N ASP A 17 -5.02 2.62 -29.68
CA ASP A 17 -6.19 1.82 -29.31
C ASP A 17 -6.15 1.40 -27.81
N GLY A 18 -5.04 1.64 -27.11
CA GLY A 18 -4.89 1.32 -25.69
C GLY A 18 -4.61 -0.16 -25.39
N GLU A 19 -4.22 -0.94 -26.41
CA GLU A 19 -3.87 -2.36 -26.28
C GLU A 19 -2.49 -2.55 -25.62
N ILE A 20 -1.59 -1.58 -25.82
CA ILE A 20 -0.26 -1.55 -25.20
C ILE A 20 -0.01 -0.24 -24.42
N VAL A 21 0.72 -0.34 -23.30
CA VAL A 21 1.12 0.83 -22.48
C VAL A 21 2.63 0.96 -22.34
N GLU A 22 3.09 2.21 -22.49
CA GLU A 22 4.48 2.64 -22.32
C GLU A 22 4.77 3.12 -20.89
N LYS A 23 3.74 3.44 -20.12
CA LYS A 23 3.84 3.72 -18.68
C LYS A 23 2.63 3.15 -17.95
N ILE A 24 2.87 2.51 -16.80
CA ILE A 24 1.83 2.11 -15.86
C ILE A 24 1.90 3.04 -14.65
N ALA A 25 0.77 3.68 -14.33
CA ALA A 25 0.68 4.54 -13.15
C ALA A 25 0.69 3.67 -11.88
N PRO A 26 1.48 4.01 -10.83
CA PRO A 26 1.53 3.23 -9.60
C PRO A 26 0.17 3.02 -8.92
N LEU A 27 -0.74 3.99 -9.05
CA LEU A 27 -2.10 3.88 -8.51
C LEU A 27 -2.88 2.71 -9.15
N VAL A 28 -2.67 2.41 -10.43
CA VAL A 28 -3.32 1.26 -11.11
C VAL A 28 -2.85 -0.06 -10.49
N LEU A 29 -1.56 -0.18 -10.18
CA LEU A 29 -1.01 -1.36 -9.50
C LEU A 29 -1.61 -1.54 -8.10
N LYS A 30 -1.76 -0.44 -7.35
CA LYS A 30 -2.39 -0.45 -6.03
C LYS A 30 -3.87 -0.90 -6.11
N GLU A 31 -4.68 -0.19 -6.88
CA GLU A 31 -6.14 -0.37 -6.85
C GLU A 31 -6.60 -1.66 -7.56
N LYS A 32 -5.93 -2.11 -8.63
CA LYS A 32 -6.33 -3.33 -9.36
C LYS A 32 -5.78 -4.63 -8.76
N TYR A 33 -4.60 -4.59 -8.13
CA TYR A 33 -3.85 -5.82 -7.79
C TYR A 33 -3.50 -5.98 -6.31
N LEU A 34 -3.51 -4.91 -5.52
CA LEU A 34 -3.14 -4.94 -4.09
C LEU A 34 -4.34 -4.66 -3.16
N ALA A 35 -5.42 -4.10 -3.70
CA ALA A 35 -6.65 -3.84 -2.97
C ALA A 35 -7.24 -5.14 -2.40
N GLY A 36 -7.46 -5.17 -1.09
CA GLY A 36 -8.09 -6.29 -0.37
C GLY A 36 -7.20 -7.50 -0.05
N THR A 37 -6.02 -7.65 -0.66
CA THR A 37 -5.14 -8.82 -0.44
C THR A 37 -3.99 -8.59 0.54
N GLY A 38 -3.60 -7.34 0.80
CA GLY A 38 -2.48 -6.99 1.67
C GLY A 38 -1.09 -7.20 1.03
N CYS A 39 -0.95 -8.17 0.12
CA CYS A 39 0.23 -8.34 -0.73
C CYS A 39 -0.12 -8.98 -2.09
N VAL A 40 0.81 -8.90 -3.05
CA VAL A 40 0.77 -9.66 -4.30
C VAL A 40 2.19 -9.95 -4.78
N HIS A 41 2.46 -11.17 -5.28
CA HIS A 41 3.78 -11.48 -5.86
C HIS A 41 4.00 -10.68 -7.14
N THR A 42 5.21 -10.14 -7.30
CA THR A 42 5.59 -9.39 -8.52
C THR A 42 5.55 -10.29 -9.75
N GLU A 43 5.92 -11.57 -9.64
CA GLU A 43 5.77 -12.54 -10.72
C GLU A 43 4.30 -12.70 -11.14
N LYS A 44 3.38 -12.93 -10.19
CA LYS A 44 1.95 -13.11 -10.47
C LYS A 44 1.33 -11.87 -11.11
N LEU A 45 1.70 -10.69 -10.61
CA LEU A 45 1.35 -9.39 -11.19
C LEU A 45 1.79 -9.29 -12.65
N TYR A 46 3.06 -9.58 -12.95
CA TYR A 46 3.61 -9.53 -14.31
C TYR A 46 2.93 -10.53 -15.24
N GLN A 47 2.69 -11.77 -14.80
CA GLN A 47 1.97 -12.76 -15.60
C GLN A 47 0.51 -12.35 -15.87
N ALA A 48 -0.16 -11.69 -14.91
CA ALA A 48 -1.52 -11.20 -15.09
C ALA A 48 -1.61 -10.14 -16.20
N CYS A 49 -0.70 -9.17 -16.23
CA CYS A 49 -0.63 -8.14 -17.29
C CYS A 49 -0.26 -8.70 -18.68
N LEU A 50 0.31 -9.91 -18.76
CA LEU A 50 0.67 -10.55 -20.02
C LEU A 50 -0.41 -11.52 -20.54
N ARG A 51 -1.15 -12.19 -19.65
CA ARG A 51 -2.00 -13.35 -20.00
C ARG A 51 -3.50 -13.10 -19.88
N THR A 52 -3.94 -12.05 -19.18
CA THR A 52 -5.37 -11.79 -18.96
C THR A 52 -5.96 -11.02 -20.14
N PRO A 53 -6.99 -11.53 -20.84
CA PRO A 53 -7.68 -10.77 -21.88
C PRO A 53 -8.32 -9.51 -21.29
N GLY A 54 -8.15 -8.36 -21.95
CA GLY A 54 -8.65 -7.06 -21.49
C GLY A 54 -7.81 -6.37 -20.42
N GLU A 55 -6.71 -6.96 -19.95
CA GLU A 55 -5.63 -6.17 -19.30
C GLU A 55 -4.75 -5.53 -20.38
N THR A 56 -4.52 -4.23 -20.25
CA THR A 56 -3.60 -3.51 -21.16
C THR A 56 -2.17 -4.02 -20.96
N ARG A 57 -1.51 -4.42 -22.06
CA ARG A 57 -0.20 -5.08 -21.98
C ARG A 57 0.94 -4.05 -21.88
N PRO A 58 1.86 -4.13 -20.90
CA PRO A 58 3.06 -3.31 -20.90
C PRO A 58 3.97 -3.67 -22.10
N ILE A 59 4.51 -2.67 -22.80
CA ILE A 59 5.41 -2.91 -23.94
C ILE A 59 6.72 -3.60 -23.56
N SER A 60 7.12 -3.54 -22.29
CA SER A 60 8.32 -4.19 -21.75
C SER A 60 8.22 -4.43 -20.25
N ARG A 61 9.08 -5.32 -19.74
CA ARG A 61 9.30 -5.52 -18.29
C ARG A 61 9.62 -4.20 -17.58
N SER A 62 10.37 -3.31 -18.22
CA SER A 62 10.80 -2.05 -17.59
C SER A 62 9.67 -1.04 -17.37
N VAL A 63 8.54 -1.15 -18.07
CA VAL A 63 7.32 -0.40 -17.75
C VAL A 63 6.78 -0.79 -16.37
N MET A 64 6.81 -2.09 -16.05
CA MET A 64 6.42 -2.60 -14.72
C MET A 64 7.47 -2.24 -13.67
N GLU A 65 8.76 -2.31 -13.99
CA GLU A 65 9.85 -1.91 -13.08
C GLU A 65 9.72 -0.45 -12.65
N GLN A 66 9.44 0.44 -13.61
CA GLN A 66 9.22 1.85 -13.34
C GLN A 66 7.94 2.08 -12.54
N GLY A 67 6.81 1.47 -12.90
CA GLY A 67 5.54 1.62 -12.17
C GLY A 67 5.61 1.13 -10.72
N ILE A 68 6.24 -0.02 -10.47
CA ILE A 68 6.45 -0.54 -9.11
C ILE A 68 7.45 0.35 -8.36
N GLY A 69 8.62 0.62 -8.96
CA GLY A 69 9.68 1.41 -8.32
C GLY A 69 9.26 2.85 -7.98
N GLU A 70 8.45 3.50 -8.82
CA GLU A 70 7.82 4.79 -8.51
C GLU A 70 6.83 4.66 -7.35
N GLY A 71 5.97 3.64 -7.35
CA GLY A 71 4.99 3.40 -6.27
C GLY A 71 5.61 3.16 -4.90
N VAL A 72 6.70 2.41 -4.85
CA VAL A 72 7.48 2.16 -3.61
C VAL A 72 8.17 3.45 -3.15
N ALA A 73 8.75 4.22 -4.07
CA ALA A 73 9.43 5.48 -3.76
C ALA A 73 8.48 6.56 -3.20
N VAL A 74 7.25 6.67 -3.71
CA VAL A 74 6.25 7.59 -3.15
C VAL A 74 5.50 7.02 -1.93
N GLY A 75 5.64 5.71 -1.66
CA GLY A 75 5.02 5.04 -0.51
C GLY A 75 3.54 4.70 -0.69
N LEU A 76 3.06 4.49 -1.92
CA LEU A 76 1.70 3.95 -2.17
C LEU A 76 1.57 2.48 -1.75
N PHE A 77 2.69 1.78 -1.75
CA PHE A 77 2.93 0.42 -1.29
C PHE A 77 4.43 0.25 -1.01
N GLY A 78 4.85 -0.89 -0.48
CA GLY A 78 6.26 -1.27 -0.38
C GLY A 78 6.64 -2.44 -1.28
N LEU A 79 7.93 -2.73 -1.35
CA LEU A 79 8.48 -3.96 -1.92
C LEU A 79 9.08 -4.79 -0.79
N GLY A 80 8.89 -6.11 -0.85
CA GLY A 80 9.33 -7.03 0.18
C GLY A 80 9.42 -8.46 -0.32
N GLU A 81 9.55 -9.37 0.63
CA GLU A 81 9.58 -10.81 0.37
C GLU A 81 8.78 -11.59 1.43
N LEU A 82 8.46 -12.85 1.12
CA LEU A 82 7.81 -13.77 2.05
C LEU A 82 8.87 -14.66 2.72
N GLU A 83 9.31 -14.31 3.93
CA GLU A 83 10.25 -15.12 4.72
C GLU A 83 9.50 -16.10 5.64
N SER A 84 9.54 -17.40 5.35
CA SER A 84 8.89 -18.44 6.17
C SER A 84 7.42 -18.12 6.48
N ASP A 85 6.63 -17.87 5.42
CA ASP A 85 5.23 -17.43 5.44
C ASP A 85 4.97 -16.07 6.12
N LYS A 86 6.01 -15.35 6.57
CA LYS A 86 5.90 -13.98 7.07
C LYS A 86 6.20 -12.99 5.96
N LEU A 87 5.25 -12.09 5.74
CA LEU A 87 5.44 -10.93 4.87
C LEU A 87 6.43 -9.96 5.52
N VAL A 88 7.51 -9.61 4.82
CA VAL A 88 8.54 -8.68 5.30
C VAL A 88 8.73 -7.53 4.30
N CYS A 89 8.39 -6.30 4.70
CA CYS A 89 8.53 -5.11 3.88
C CYS A 89 9.97 -4.57 3.93
N ARG A 90 10.73 -4.77 2.84
CA ARG A 90 12.13 -4.37 2.73
C ARG A 90 12.30 -2.90 2.33
N TYR A 91 11.54 -2.43 1.34
CA TYR A 91 11.64 -1.06 0.81
C TYR A 91 10.29 -0.33 0.91
N PHE A 92 10.29 0.89 1.44
CA PHE A 92 9.09 1.73 1.53
C PHE A 92 9.47 3.22 1.66
N LYS A 93 8.91 4.07 0.80
CA LYS A 93 9.29 5.50 0.62
C LYS A 93 10.75 5.71 0.19
N GLU A 94 11.26 4.74 -0.56
CA GLU A 94 12.62 4.69 -1.11
C GLU A 94 12.56 3.93 -2.44
N ARG A 95 13.49 4.19 -3.37
CA ARG A 95 13.50 3.47 -4.65
C ARG A 95 14.24 2.14 -4.49
N PRO A 96 13.62 0.99 -4.76
CA PRO A 96 14.33 -0.29 -4.74
C PRO A 96 15.40 -0.32 -5.85
N PRO A 97 16.54 -1.00 -5.64
CA PRO A 97 17.65 -1.01 -6.60
C PRO A 97 17.34 -1.85 -7.84
N SER A 98 16.51 -2.88 -7.70
CA SER A 98 16.10 -3.80 -8.77
C SER A 98 14.78 -4.48 -8.39
N LEU A 99 14.17 -5.18 -9.36
CA LEU A 99 12.98 -6.01 -9.20
C LEU A 99 13.24 -7.35 -9.87
N ALA A 100 13.01 -8.46 -9.17
CA ALA A 100 13.27 -9.81 -9.65
C ALA A 100 12.15 -10.32 -10.58
N PHE A 101 10.89 -10.08 -10.23
CA PHE A 101 9.69 -10.74 -10.78
C PHE A 101 9.74 -12.27 -10.68
N ALA A 102 10.29 -12.79 -9.58
CA ALA A 102 10.45 -14.22 -9.35
C ALA A 102 10.49 -14.55 -7.85
N GLY A 103 10.14 -15.78 -7.50
CA GLY A 103 10.23 -16.29 -6.13
C GLY A 103 9.29 -15.57 -5.17
N ASP A 104 9.78 -15.32 -3.96
CA ASP A 104 9.00 -14.76 -2.86
C ASP A 104 8.89 -13.23 -2.88
N GLU A 105 9.35 -12.55 -3.94
CA GLU A 105 9.23 -11.10 -4.11
C GLU A 105 7.76 -10.65 -4.22
N ILE A 106 7.37 -9.71 -3.37
CA ILE A 106 5.99 -9.24 -3.21
C ILE A 106 5.91 -7.71 -3.14
N ILE A 107 4.86 -7.16 -3.73
CA ILE A 107 4.36 -5.82 -3.40
C ILE A 107 3.54 -5.93 -2.11
N VAL A 108 3.74 -4.99 -1.20
CA VAL A 108 3.17 -4.99 0.16
C VAL A 108 2.30 -3.76 0.38
N ALA A 109 1.10 -3.94 0.96
CA ALA A 109 0.21 -2.83 1.29
C ALA A 109 0.86 -1.84 2.27
N GLU A 110 0.63 -0.55 2.01
CA GLU A 110 1.16 0.59 2.78
C GLU A 110 1.00 0.42 4.30
N ALA A 111 -0.16 -0.05 4.76
CA ALA A 111 -0.45 -0.26 6.17
C ALA A 111 0.51 -1.25 6.84
N ILE A 112 0.90 -2.32 6.14
CA ILE A 112 1.78 -3.36 6.68
C ILE A 112 3.22 -2.85 6.77
N CYS A 113 3.70 -2.14 5.74
CA CYS A 113 5.00 -1.48 5.79
C CYS A 113 5.09 -0.41 6.89
N ARG A 114 4.01 0.35 7.13
CA ARG A 114 3.93 1.33 8.22
C ARG A 114 3.98 0.66 9.59
N GLU A 115 3.27 -0.45 9.80
CA GLU A 115 3.27 -1.16 11.08
C GLU A 115 4.62 -1.82 11.36
N GLN A 116 5.25 -2.45 10.36
CA GLN A 116 6.59 -3.06 10.52
C GLN A 116 7.70 -2.04 10.77
N ARG A 117 7.58 -0.81 10.25
CA ARG A 117 8.52 0.29 10.48
C ARG A 117 8.14 1.17 11.68
N ARG A 118 7.06 0.85 12.40
CA ARG A 118 6.68 1.56 13.62
C ARG A 118 7.67 1.20 14.73
N PRO A 119 8.32 2.17 15.38
CA PRO A 119 9.13 1.86 16.55
C PRO A 119 8.22 1.26 17.62
N GLN A 120 8.50 0.02 18.04
CA GLN A 120 7.87 -0.54 19.22
C GLN A 120 8.26 0.32 20.41
N TRP A 121 7.30 1.06 20.96
CA TRP A 121 7.45 1.69 22.26
C TRP A 121 7.54 0.58 23.31
N GLN A 122 8.76 0.16 23.61
CA GLN A 122 9.02 -0.68 24.76
C GLN A 122 8.68 0.15 25.99
N VAL A 123 7.56 -0.16 26.64
CA VAL A 123 7.41 0.21 28.05
C VAL A 123 8.57 -0.46 28.79
N PRO A 124 9.39 0.28 29.56
CA PRO A 124 10.38 -0.35 30.41
C PRO A 124 9.66 -1.31 31.37
N PRO A 125 10.27 -2.44 31.76
CA PRO A 125 9.69 -3.31 32.77
C PRO A 125 9.44 -2.48 34.03
N GLY A 126 8.17 -2.27 34.37
CA GLY A 126 7.80 -1.50 35.54
C GLY A 126 8.21 -2.24 36.80
N ASP A 127 9.22 -1.72 37.51
CA ASP A 127 9.57 -2.21 38.84
C ASP A 127 8.37 -1.99 39.77
N GLY A 128 7.82 -3.09 40.26
CA GLY A 128 6.53 -3.12 40.94
C GLY A 128 6.60 -2.65 42.39
N THR A 129 6.70 -1.35 42.62
CA THR A 129 6.55 -0.75 43.95
C THR A 129 5.24 0.03 44.09
N TYR A 130 4.13 -0.71 44.24
CA TYR A 130 2.88 -0.12 44.73
C TYR A 130 3.05 0.30 46.20
N GLY A 131 3.40 1.57 46.41
CA GLY A 131 3.45 2.20 47.73
C GLY A 131 2.08 2.23 48.41
N LYS A 132 2.05 1.86 49.69
CA LYS A 132 0.83 1.67 50.48
C LYS A 132 0.07 2.97 50.76
N VAL A 133 -1.24 2.79 50.84
CA VAL A 133 -2.33 3.60 51.44
C VAL A 133 -1.98 4.79 52.34
N GLY A 134 -2.80 5.83 52.23
CA GLY A 134 -3.06 6.82 53.27
C GLY A 134 -4.51 7.29 53.18
N GLU A 135 -5.36 6.84 54.09
CA GLU A 135 -6.76 7.30 54.23
C GLU A 135 -6.81 8.67 54.92
N GLY A 136 -7.76 9.52 54.53
CA GLY A 136 -7.94 10.85 55.11
C GLY A 136 -9.17 11.56 54.56
N GLU A 137 -10.23 11.61 55.36
CA GLU A 137 -11.56 12.11 54.96
C GLU A 137 -11.70 13.65 55.06
N THR A 138 -12.88 14.10 54.63
CA THR A 138 -13.52 15.43 54.78
C THR A 138 -13.35 16.41 53.60
N GLY A 139 -14.48 16.93 53.12
CA GLY A 139 -14.58 17.57 51.80
C GLY A 139 -15.13 19.00 51.81
N ARG A 140 -15.36 19.53 50.60
CA ARG A 140 -16.19 20.70 50.27
C ARG A 140 -16.52 20.68 48.77
N GLU A 141 -17.80 20.78 48.45
CA GLU A 141 -18.34 21.27 47.16
C GLU A 141 -18.64 22.77 47.27
N PRO A 142 -19.06 23.51 46.20
CA PRO A 142 -18.91 23.28 44.74
C PRO A 142 -18.43 24.56 43.98
N GLU A 143 -18.30 24.54 42.63
CA GLU A 143 -18.93 25.52 41.69
C GLU A 143 -18.88 25.04 40.20
N LYS A 144 -19.69 25.67 39.32
CA LYS A 144 -20.00 25.41 37.89
C LYS A 144 -18.84 25.84 36.94
N ALA A 145 -18.84 25.76 35.59
CA ALA A 145 -19.80 25.49 34.50
C ALA A 145 -19.05 24.77 33.31
N GLU A 146 -19.45 24.65 32.03
CA GLU A 146 -20.54 25.14 31.16
C GLU A 146 -20.91 24.03 30.13
N GLU A 147 -22.18 23.95 29.68
CA GLU A 147 -22.66 23.03 28.64
C GLU A 147 -22.56 23.63 27.22
N LYS A 148 -22.05 22.87 26.22
CA LYS A 148 -22.33 23.14 24.79
C LYS A 148 -22.61 21.87 23.98
N LYS A 149 -23.90 21.68 23.70
CA LYS A 149 -24.51 20.64 22.86
C LYS A 149 -24.43 20.97 21.36
N PRO A 150 -24.02 20.05 20.47
CA PRO A 150 -24.40 20.08 19.06
C PRO A 150 -25.78 19.39 18.83
N PRO A 151 -26.58 19.84 17.85
CA PRO A 151 -28.00 19.49 17.77
C PRO A 151 -28.30 18.08 17.24
N SER A 152 -29.31 17.48 17.85
CA SER A 152 -29.98 16.25 17.42
C SER A 152 -31.04 16.54 16.37
N ILE A 153 -31.01 15.85 15.22
CA ILE A 153 -32.16 15.73 14.30
C ILE A 153 -32.44 14.24 14.07
N LEU A 154 -33.61 13.81 14.52
CA LEU A 154 -34.25 12.51 14.33
C LEU A 154 -35.59 12.76 13.58
N PRO A 155 -36.36 11.75 13.15
CA PRO A 155 -36.02 10.33 12.94
C PRO A 155 -36.39 9.83 11.51
N LYS A 156 -36.15 8.54 11.24
CA LYS A 156 -36.88 7.83 10.17
C LYS A 156 -38.32 7.54 10.62
N GLY A 157 -39.28 7.79 9.75
CA GLY A 157 -40.67 7.34 9.90
C GLY A 157 -40.87 5.93 9.31
N MET A 158 -41.96 5.32 9.79
CA MET A 158 -42.56 4.01 9.44
C MET A 158 -42.43 3.57 7.98
#